data_AF-A0A124HVK2-F1
#
_entry.id   AF-A0A124HVK2-F1
#
_cell.length_a   1.000
_cell.length_b   1.000
_cell.length_c   1.000
_cell.angle_alpha   90.00
_cell.angle_beta   90.00
_cell.angle_gamma   90.00
#
_symmetry.space_group_name_H-M   'P 1'
#
loop_
_entity.id
_entity.type
_entity.pdbx_description
1 polymer ?
#
loop_
_entity_poly.entity_id
_entity_poly.type
_entity_poly.pdbx_seq_one_letter_code
_entity_poly.pdbx_strand_id
1 'polypeptide(L)'
;MKMIKTWNRHHGHPIEASFLIEVMALELVKGEWVGPYPRELRQFFATAVNAVAERWPDPAHLGPDVSDIFDGQPEKLQAAQTALRAAEAACTEALRLERVGRTGDALAQWQFLFGPLFTKS
;
A
#
# COMPACT_ATOMS: atom_id res chain seq x y z
N MET A 1 6.50 4.44 -4.45
CA MET A 1 5.71 3.82 -5.55
C MET A 1 6.06 2.36 -5.85
N LYS A 2 7.26 2.04 -6.37
CA LYS A 2 7.58 0.68 -6.85
C LYS A 2 7.37 -0.42 -5.79
N MET A 3 7.69 -0.14 -4.53
CA MET A 3 7.46 -1.09 -3.42
C MET A 3 5.98 -1.40 -3.21
N ILE A 4 5.10 -0.38 -3.25
CA ILE A 4 3.65 -0.56 -3.09
C ILE A 4 3.08 -1.34 -4.28
N LYS A 5 3.52 -1.06 -5.51
CA LYS A 5 3.12 -1.85 -6.69
C LYS A 5 3.63 -3.30 -6.61
N THR A 6 4.81 -3.53 -6.02
CA THR A 6 5.31 -4.88 -5.75
C THR A 6 4.48 -5.60 -4.71
N TRP A 7 4.09 -4.93 -3.62
CA TRP A 7 3.12 -5.46 -2.66
C TRP A 7 1.81 -5.84 -3.38
N ASN A 8 1.22 -4.92 -4.16
CA ASN A 8 -0.04 -5.18 -4.85
C ASN A 8 0.05 -6.42 -5.75
N ARG A 9 1.11 -6.54 -6.55
CA ARG A 9 1.34 -7.73 -7.39
C ARG A 9 1.55 -9.00 -6.56
N HIS A 10 2.33 -8.94 -5.49
CA HIS A 10 2.65 -10.11 -4.66
C HIS A 10 1.39 -10.68 -3.98
N HIS A 11 0.46 -9.82 -3.59
CA HIS A 11 -0.79 -10.19 -2.94
C HIS A 11 -1.95 -10.43 -3.91
N GLY A 12 -1.66 -10.61 -5.21
CA GLY A 12 -2.68 -10.99 -6.20
C GLY A 12 -3.56 -9.84 -6.71
N HIS A 13 -3.03 -8.61 -6.74
CA HIS A 13 -3.72 -7.40 -7.19
C HIS A 13 -4.99 -7.04 -6.40
N PRO A 14 -4.93 -6.92 -5.06
CA PRO A 14 -6.08 -6.47 -4.27
C PRO A 14 -6.61 -5.10 -4.69
N ILE A 15 -5.77 -4.26 -5.30
CA ILE A 15 -6.20 -3.09 -6.07
C ILE A 15 -5.99 -3.40 -7.55
N GLU A 16 -7.06 -3.75 -8.27
CA GLU A 16 -6.99 -4.23 -9.66
C GLU A 16 -6.30 -3.22 -10.58
N ALA A 17 -6.72 -1.95 -10.54
CA ALA A 17 -6.04 -0.89 -11.26
C ALA A 17 -4.80 -0.45 -10.48
N SER A 18 -3.64 -1.02 -10.84
CA SER A 18 -2.36 -0.59 -10.26
C SER A 18 -2.06 0.89 -10.51
N PHE A 19 -2.72 1.52 -11.49
CA PHE A 19 -2.66 2.97 -11.72
C PHE A 19 -3.38 3.78 -10.64
N LEU A 20 -4.47 3.26 -10.04
CA LEU A 20 -5.15 3.92 -8.91
C LEU A 20 -4.18 4.15 -7.74
N ILE A 21 -3.31 3.18 -7.46
CA ILE A 21 -2.24 3.33 -6.45
C ILE A 21 -1.35 4.54 -6.76
N GLU A 22 -1.04 4.78 -8.03
CA GLU A 22 -0.18 5.90 -8.45
C GLU A 22 -0.89 7.24 -8.24
N VAL A 23 -2.14 7.32 -8.69
CA VAL A 23 -2.99 8.52 -8.53
C VAL A 23 -3.18 8.84 -7.04
N MET A 24 -3.50 7.84 -6.22
CA MET A 24 -3.58 8.01 -4.77
C MET A 24 -2.27 8.52 -4.18
N ALA A 25 -1.13 7.95 -4.58
CA ALA A 25 0.15 8.35 -4.00
C ALA A 25 0.57 9.80 -4.36
N LEU A 26 0.09 10.38 -5.47
CA LEU A 26 0.28 11.82 -5.73
C LEU A 26 -0.28 12.69 -4.61
N GLU A 27 -1.40 12.25 -4.02
CA GLU A 27 -2.10 12.99 -2.98
C GLU A 27 -1.70 12.54 -1.56
N LEU A 28 -1.43 11.25 -1.37
CA LEU A 28 -1.14 10.68 -0.05
C LEU A 28 0.32 10.83 0.38
N VAL A 29 1.24 10.96 -0.58
CA VAL A 29 2.68 11.16 -0.33
C VAL A 29 3.02 12.63 -0.56
N LYS A 30 2.59 13.48 0.38
CA LYS A 30 2.87 14.92 0.37
C LYS A 30 3.83 15.32 1.48
N GLY A 31 4.65 16.32 1.22
CA GLY A 31 5.59 16.90 2.17
C GLY A 31 7.04 16.49 1.93
N GLU A 32 7.93 17.02 2.78
CA GLU A 32 9.33 16.61 2.78
C GLU A 32 9.46 15.18 3.31
N TRP A 33 10.53 14.52 2.90
CA TRP A 33 10.88 13.20 3.42
C TRP A 33 11.22 13.30 4.93
N VAL A 34 10.32 12.83 5.79
CA VAL A 34 10.43 13.05 7.26
C VAL A 34 10.98 11.86 8.05
N GLY A 35 11.32 10.73 7.41
CA GLY A 35 11.74 9.55 8.17
C GLY A 35 12.26 8.38 7.36
N PRO A 36 12.53 7.23 8.02
CA PRO A 36 13.02 6.04 7.35
C PRO A 36 11.93 5.41 6.48
N TYR A 37 12.31 4.83 5.33
CA TYR A 37 11.41 4.20 4.34
C TYR A 37 10.29 3.32 4.94
N PRO A 38 10.54 2.47 5.96
CA PRO A 38 9.51 1.70 6.66
C PRO A 38 8.33 2.51 7.24
N ARG A 39 8.60 3.71 7.77
CA ARG A 39 7.57 4.54 8.41
C ARG A 39 6.64 5.17 7.38
N GLU A 40 7.20 5.62 6.26
CA GLU A 40 6.45 6.17 5.13
C GLU A 40 5.55 5.12 4.48
N LEU A 41 6.04 3.88 4.34
CA LEU A 41 5.24 2.77 3.83
C LEU A 41 4.05 2.45 4.73
N ARG A 42 4.28 2.37 6.05
CA ARG A 42 3.21 2.18 7.02
C ARG A 42 2.18 3.31 6.93
N GLN A 43 2.63 4.56 6.86
CA GLN A 43 1.76 5.73 6.77
C GLN A 43 0.92 5.70 5.49
N PHE A 44 1.54 5.38 4.35
CA PHE A 44 0.83 5.23 3.09
C PHE A 44 -0.29 4.18 3.21
N PHE A 45 0.02 2.97 3.71
CA PHE A 45 -1.00 1.92 3.86
C PHE A 45 -2.12 2.34 4.81
N ALA A 46 -1.79 2.97 5.95
CA ALA A 46 -2.77 3.46 6.91
C ALA A 46 -3.75 4.46 6.28
N THR A 47 -3.24 5.44 5.53
CA THR A 47 -4.08 6.45 4.88
C THR A 47 -4.85 5.87 3.69
N ALA A 48 -4.23 4.97 2.92
CA ALA A 48 -4.83 4.34 1.75
C ALA A 48 -6.10 3.54 2.07
N VAL A 49 -6.24 2.98 3.28
CA VAL A 49 -7.42 2.21 3.70
C VAL A 49 -8.72 2.99 3.53
N ASN A 50 -8.73 4.27 3.90
CA ASN A 50 -9.92 5.12 3.74
C ASN A 50 -9.94 5.75 2.35
N ALA A 51 -8.79 6.23 1.90
CA ALA A 51 -8.64 6.93 0.63
C ALA A 51 -9.04 6.08 -0.58
N VAL A 52 -8.88 4.75 -0.56
CA VAL A 52 -9.25 3.88 -1.70
C VAL A 52 -10.75 3.90 -2.03
N ALA A 53 -11.61 4.30 -1.08
CA ALA A 53 -13.05 4.45 -1.27
C ALA A 53 -13.45 5.87 -1.71
N GLU A 54 -12.50 6.79 -1.78
CA GLU A 54 -12.74 8.16 -2.24
C GLU A 54 -12.79 8.23 -3.77
N ARG A 55 -13.23 9.38 -4.27
CA ARG A 55 -13.30 9.66 -5.70
C ARG A 55 -11.92 10.10 -6.20
N TRP A 56 -11.39 9.38 -7.19
CA TRP A 56 -10.08 9.64 -7.79
C TRP A 56 -10.21 9.95 -9.27
N PRO A 57 -10.29 11.24 -9.67
CA PRO A 57 -10.42 11.61 -11.07
C PRO A 57 -9.19 11.20 -11.88
N ASP A 58 -9.37 10.97 -13.17
CA ASP A 58 -8.25 10.90 -14.12
C ASP A 58 -7.40 12.19 -13.99
N PRO A 59 -6.09 12.10 -13.71
CA PRO A 59 -5.23 13.27 -13.61
C PRO A 59 -5.18 14.14 -14.87
N ALA A 60 -5.44 13.56 -16.05
CA ALA A 60 -5.53 14.30 -17.30
C ALA A 60 -6.92 14.90 -17.55
N HIS A 61 -7.93 14.49 -16.78
CA HIS A 61 -9.34 14.85 -16.92
C HIS A 61 -9.91 14.57 -18.32
N LEU A 62 -9.41 13.54 -19.00
CA LEU A 62 -9.87 13.13 -20.33
C LEU A 62 -10.78 11.92 -20.29
N GLY A 63 -10.67 11.09 -19.26
CA GLY A 63 -11.46 9.87 -19.06
C GLY A 63 -12.40 9.91 -17.84
N PRO A 64 -13.09 8.78 -17.58
CA PRO A 64 -13.81 8.57 -16.32
C PRO A 64 -12.85 8.59 -15.12
N ASP A 65 -13.40 8.61 -13.91
CA ASP A 65 -12.57 8.59 -12.72
C ASP A 65 -11.86 7.24 -12.59
N VAL A 66 -10.61 7.25 -12.13
CA VAL A 66 -9.82 6.03 -11.91
C VAL A 66 -10.44 5.19 -10.79
N SER A 67 -11.18 5.80 -9.86
CA SER A 67 -11.93 5.11 -8.81
C SER A 67 -13.15 4.30 -9.31
N ASP A 68 -13.65 4.57 -10.52
CA ASP A 68 -14.85 3.92 -11.07
C ASP A 68 -14.64 2.41 -11.28
N ILE A 69 -13.42 1.90 -11.13
CA ILE A 69 -13.12 0.46 -11.10
C ILE A 69 -13.91 -0.32 -10.03
N PHE A 70 -14.37 0.36 -8.98
CA PHE A 70 -15.15 -0.25 -7.89
C PHE A 70 -16.67 -0.10 -8.09
N ASP A 71 -17.11 0.60 -9.14
CA ASP A 71 -18.54 0.83 -9.38
C ASP A 71 -19.28 -0.50 -9.53
N GLY A 72 -20.34 -0.66 -8.74
CA GLY A 72 -21.13 -1.89 -8.69
C GLY A 72 -20.40 -3.10 -8.10
N GLN A 73 -19.21 -2.93 -7.51
CA GLN A 73 -18.34 -4.01 -7.02
C GLN A 73 -17.87 -3.76 -5.56
N PRO A 74 -18.80 -3.65 -4.59
CA PRO A 74 -18.48 -3.35 -3.19
C PRO A 74 -17.56 -4.41 -2.55
N GLU A 75 -17.62 -5.66 -2.99
CA GLU A 75 -16.76 -6.75 -2.54
C GLU A 75 -15.28 -6.51 -2.90
N LYS A 76 -15.00 -5.93 -4.07
CA LYS A 76 -13.64 -5.58 -4.48
C LYS A 76 -13.08 -4.43 -3.67
N LEU A 77 -13.90 -3.41 -3.40
CA LEU A 77 -13.52 -2.31 -2.52
C LEU A 77 -13.21 -2.83 -1.10
N GLN A 78 -14.06 -3.71 -0.57
CA GLN A 78 -13.84 -4.30 0.75
C GLN A 78 -12.57 -5.18 0.79
N ALA A 79 -12.30 -5.94 -0.26
CA ALA A 79 -11.08 -6.72 -0.39
C ALA A 79 -9.83 -5.81 -0.43
N ALA A 80 -9.87 -4.72 -1.20
CA ALA A 80 -8.80 -3.73 -1.26
C ALA A 80 -8.52 -3.11 0.13
N GLN A 81 -9.57 -2.66 0.83
CA GLN A 81 -9.45 -2.12 2.18
C GLN A 81 -8.88 -3.14 3.18
N THR A 82 -9.32 -4.38 3.09
CA THR A 82 -8.84 -5.47 3.96
C THR A 82 -7.35 -5.73 3.73
N ALA A 83 -6.93 -5.80 2.46
CA ALA A 83 -5.53 -5.99 2.10
C ALA A 83 -4.66 -4.81 2.56
N LEU A 84 -5.13 -3.57 2.40
CA LEU A 84 -4.42 -2.37 2.85
C LEU A 84 -4.26 -2.34 4.38
N ARG A 85 -5.30 -2.72 5.14
CA ARG A 85 -5.22 -2.87 6.61
C ARG A 85 -4.21 -3.94 7.03
N ALA A 86 -4.22 -5.09 6.35
CA ALA A 86 -3.25 -6.15 6.62
C ALA A 86 -1.80 -5.70 6.33
N ALA A 87 -1.60 -4.91 5.27
CA ALA A 87 -0.30 -4.35 4.92
C ALA A 87 0.21 -3.34 5.96
N GLU A 88 -0.67 -2.46 6.46
CA GLU A 88 -0.36 -1.54 7.56
C GLU A 88 0.06 -2.30 8.82
N ALA A 89 -0.72 -3.33 9.21
CA ALA A 89 -0.44 -4.14 10.38
C ALA A 89 0.91 -4.88 10.27
N ALA A 90 1.24 -5.42 9.08
CA ALA A 90 2.51 -6.07 8.82
C ALA A 90 3.70 -5.09 8.94
N CYS A 91 3.55 -3.85 8.42
CA CYS A 91 4.56 -2.80 8.59
C CYS A 91 4.75 -2.44 10.07
N THR A 92 3.65 -2.31 10.82
CA THR A 92 3.68 -2.01 12.26
C THR A 92 4.41 -3.10 13.05
N GLU A 93 4.16 -4.37 12.73
CA GLU A 93 4.84 -5.49 13.38
C GLU A 93 6.32 -5.55 13.02
N ALA A 94 6.70 -5.36 11.76
CA ALA A 94 8.09 -5.32 11.35
C ALA A 94 8.88 -4.22 12.09
N LEU A 95 8.32 -3.01 12.16
CA LEU A 95 8.87 -1.88 12.92
C LEU A 95 8.96 -2.15 14.43
N ARG A 96 8.02 -2.92 14.99
CA ARG A 96 8.07 -3.33 16.39
C ARG A 96 9.20 -4.32 16.63
N LEU A 97 9.36 -5.32 15.75
CA LEU A 97 10.41 -6.34 15.80
C LEU A 97 11.81 -5.71 15.70
N GLU A 98 12.01 -4.75 14.80
CA GLU A 98 13.27 -3.98 14.69
C GLU A 98 13.60 -3.26 16.00
N ARG A 99 12.61 -2.57 16.60
CA ARG A 99 12.79 -1.83 17.85
C ARG A 99 13.19 -2.71 19.03
N VAL A 100 12.76 -3.98 19.05
CA VAL A 100 13.11 -4.94 20.11
C VAL A 100 14.32 -5.82 19.76
N GLY A 101 15.06 -5.48 18.68
CA GLY A 101 16.28 -6.18 18.27
C GLY A 101 16.06 -7.53 17.57
N ARG A 102 14.81 -7.85 17.19
CA ARG A 102 14.46 -9.09 16.47
C ARG A 102 14.58 -8.91 14.95
N THR A 103 15.79 -8.57 14.49
CA THR A 103 16.05 -8.20 13.09
C THR A 103 15.65 -9.29 12.09
N GLY A 104 15.95 -10.56 12.38
CA GLY A 104 15.59 -11.68 11.48
C GLY A 104 14.09 -11.81 11.26
N ASP A 105 13.30 -11.61 12.32
CA ASP A 105 11.84 -11.67 12.26
C ASP A 105 11.26 -10.44 11.55
N ALA A 106 11.85 -9.26 11.76
CA ALA A 106 11.47 -8.07 11.01
C ALA A 106 11.69 -8.24 9.51
N LEU A 107 12.84 -8.78 9.11
CA LEU A 107 13.14 -9.09 7.72
C LEU A 107 12.20 -10.16 7.15
N ALA A 108 11.75 -11.11 7.97
CA ALA A 108 10.72 -12.06 7.58
C ALA A 108 9.36 -11.40 7.34
N GLN A 109 8.97 -10.43 8.17
CA GLN A 109 7.75 -9.66 7.95
C GLN A 109 7.82 -8.80 6.69
N TRP A 110 8.94 -8.12 6.43
CA TRP A 110 9.11 -7.36 5.20
C TRP A 110 9.11 -8.24 3.95
N GLN A 111 9.70 -9.43 4.02
CA GLN A 111 9.65 -10.41 2.93
C GLN A 111 8.25 -10.99 2.73
N PHE A 112 7.48 -11.23 3.79
CA PHE A 112 6.07 -11.59 3.67
C PHE A 112 5.26 -10.49 2.96
N LEU A 113 5.56 -9.22 3.27
CA LEU A 113 4.84 -8.10 2.67
C LEU A 113 5.17 -7.89 1.19
N PHE A 114 6.45 -7.94 0.80
CA PHE A 114 6.91 -7.60 -0.55
C PHE A 114 7.29 -8.79 -1.43
N GLY A 115 7.28 -9.99 -0.86
CA GLY A 115 7.64 -11.22 -1.54
C GLY A 115 9.15 -11.44 -1.67
N PRO A 116 9.55 -12.46 -2.46
CA PRO A 116 10.94 -12.96 -2.49
C PRO A 116 11.97 -11.96 -3.03
N LEU A 117 11.53 -10.89 -3.69
CA LEU A 117 12.41 -9.80 -4.14
C LEU A 117 12.95 -8.96 -2.98
N PHE A 118 12.35 -9.05 -1.80
CA PHE A 118 12.89 -8.44 -0.59
C PHE A 118 13.94 -9.38 0.01
N THR A 119 15.22 -8.99 -0.12
CA THR A 119 16.36 -9.78 0.33
C THR A 119 16.57 -9.64 1.84
N LYS A 120 16.88 -10.76 2.51
CA LYS A 120 17.13 -10.80 3.96
C LYS A 120 18.60 -10.56 4.33
N SER A 121 19.49 -10.51 3.34
CA SER A 121 20.93 -10.29 3.43
C SER A 121 21.51 -10.37 2.03
#